data_AF-A0A6C0QMQ8-F1
#
_entry.id   AF-A0A6C0QMQ8-F1
#
_cell.length_a   1.000
_cell.length_b   1.000
_cell.length_c   1.000
_cell.angle_alpha   90.00
_cell.angle_beta   90.00
_cell.angle_gamma   90.00
#
_symmetry.space_group_name_H-M   'P 1'
#
loop_
_entity.id
_entity.type
_entity.pdbx_description
1 polymer ?
#
loop_
_entity_poly.entity_id
_entity_poly.type
_entity_poly.pdbx_seq_one_letter_code
_entity_poly.pdbx_strand_id
1 'polypeptide(L)'
;MAIKVIWTIVHDDQEYSPGETISGLSEEEEHRLVKLGAAEQINEAVPPLQQEPDQAQGEKEENNLFGVVEDKEETLPTVEEFTVLQANEQKELLESLEIKPGTNAETRIEQYKELYEQEDENV
;
A
#
# COMPACT_ATOMS: atom_id res chain seq x y z
N MET A 1 -3.14 23.80 -5.51
CA MET A 1 -2.56 23.71 -4.14
C MET A 1 -1.12 23.23 -4.31
N ALA A 2 -0.53 22.52 -3.37
CA ALA A 2 0.72 21.81 -3.60
C ALA A 2 0.47 20.32 -3.37
N ILE A 3 1.11 19.49 -4.20
CA ILE A 3 1.09 18.04 -4.03
C ILE A 3 2.52 17.55 -3.83
N LYS A 4 2.70 16.58 -2.94
CA LYS A 4 3.97 15.91 -2.70
C LYS A 4 4.02 14.65 -3.55
N VAL A 5 5.01 14.54 -4.39
CA VAL A 5 5.22 13.39 -5.27
C VAL A 5 5.60 12.17 -4.43
N ILE A 6 4.94 11.03 -4.65
CA ILE A 6 5.27 9.74 -3.99
C ILE A 6 6.08 8.87 -4.95
N TRP A 7 5.88 9.02 -6.27
CA TRP A 7 6.53 8.26 -7.33
C TRP A 7 7.05 9.18 -8.42
N THR A 8 8.10 8.83 -9.16
CA THR A 8 8.63 9.70 -10.23
C THR A 8 7.53 10.12 -11.22
N ILE A 9 7.25 11.43 -11.29
CA ILE A 9 6.24 12.01 -12.19
C ILE A 9 6.96 12.86 -13.23
N VAL A 10 6.61 12.67 -14.50
CA VAL A 10 7.05 13.56 -15.59
C VAL A 10 5.87 14.45 -15.97
N HIS A 11 6.04 15.76 -15.80
CA HIS A 11 5.02 16.77 -16.07
C HIS A 11 5.68 18.06 -16.62
N ASP A 12 5.12 18.65 -17.68
CA ASP A 12 5.61 19.88 -18.34
C ASP A 12 7.10 19.80 -18.75
N ASP A 13 7.50 18.68 -19.37
CA ASP A 13 8.90 18.37 -19.72
C ASP A 13 9.88 18.33 -18.53
N GLN A 14 9.36 18.34 -17.30
CA GLN A 14 10.13 18.27 -16.07
C GLN A 14 9.84 16.97 -15.31
N GLU A 15 10.90 16.28 -14.89
CA GLU A 15 10.79 15.10 -14.03
C GLU A 15 10.87 15.52 -12.57
N TYR A 16 9.93 15.03 -11.78
CA TYR A 16 9.82 15.26 -10.35
C TYR A 16 10.01 13.94 -9.61
N SER A 17 10.98 13.92 -8.71
CA SER A 17 11.35 12.77 -7.89
C SER A 17 10.40 12.58 -6.70
N PRO A 18 10.29 11.36 -6.17
CA PRO A 18 9.52 11.11 -4.95
C PRO A 18 10.02 11.96 -3.78
N GLY A 19 9.12 12.68 -3.14
CA GLY A 19 9.38 13.67 -2.10
C GLY A 19 9.42 15.11 -2.61
N GLU A 20 9.52 15.34 -3.92
CA GLU A 20 9.40 16.69 -4.48
C GLU A 20 7.97 17.22 -4.35
N THR A 21 7.87 18.53 -4.29
CA THR A 21 6.59 19.21 -4.17
C THR A 21 6.31 19.93 -5.48
N ILE A 22 5.21 19.57 -6.15
CA ILE A 22 4.77 20.26 -7.35
C ILE A 22 3.68 21.24 -6.93
N SER A 23 3.93 22.51 -7.21
CA SER A 23 3.00 23.62 -6.95
C SER A 23 2.64 24.31 -8.26
N GLY A 24 1.37 24.66 -8.45
CA GLY A 24 0.90 25.31 -9.68
C GLY A 24 0.29 24.37 -10.72
N LEU A 25 0.00 23.12 -10.34
CA LEU A 25 -0.79 22.21 -11.15
C LEU A 25 -2.26 22.64 -11.19
N SER A 26 -2.96 22.26 -12.26
CA SER A 26 -4.42 22.39 -12.35
C SER A 26 -5.10 21.37 -11.43
N GLU A 27 -6.24 21.72 -10.85
CA GLU A 27 -6.98 20.88 -9.90
C GLU A 27 -7.26 19.47 -10.46
N GLU A 28 -7.52 19.36 -11.77
CA GLU A 28 -7.76 18.08 -12.45
C GLU A 28 -6.51 17.18 -12.47
N GLU A 29 -5.33 17.77 -12.69
CA GLU A 29 -4.06 17.06 -12.66
C GLU A 29 -3.64 16.69 -11.24
N GLU A 30 -3.84 17.60 -10.28
CA GLU A 30 -3.66 17.31 -8.86
C GLU A 30 -4.51 16.10 -8.45
N HIS A 31 -5.81 16.13 -8.75
CA HIS A 31 -6.72 15.02 -8.46
C HIS A 31 -6.33 13.75 -9.18
N ARG A 32 -5.86 13.84 -10.43
CA ARG A 32 -5.42 12.67 -11.19
C ARG A 32 -4.19 12.02 -10.56
N LEU A 33 -3.19 12.81 -10.18
CA LEU A 33 -1.96 12.31 -9.55
C LEU A 33 -2.23 11.76 -8.15
N VAL A 34 -3.12 12.39 -7.40
CA VAL A 34 -3.56 11.90 -6.08
C VAL A 34 -4.39 10.63 -6.19
N LYS A 35 -5.33 10.56 -7.14
CA LYS A 35 -6.15 9.37 -7.41
C LYS A 35 -5.32 8.18 -7.90
N LEU A 36 -4.24 8.44 -8.62
CA LEU A 36 -3.29 7.41 -9.06
C LEU A 36 -2.31 7.00 -7.96
N GLY A 37 -2.32 7.67 -6.79
CA GLY A 37 -1.35 7.46 -5.72
C GLY A 37 0.08 7.90 -6.09
N ALA A 38 0.23 8.62 -7.21
CA ALA A 38 1.52 9.12 -7.68
C ALA A 38 1.97 10.36 -6.88
N ALA A 39 1.03 11.09 -6.29
CA ALA A 39 1.29 12.22 -5.41
C ALA A 39 0.25 12.29 -4.27
N GLU A 40 0.55 13.07 -3.24
CA GLU A 40 -0.28 13.29 -2.07
C GLU A 40 -0.61 14.77 -1.96
N GLN A 41 -1.87 15.11 -1.72
CA GLN A 41 -2.26 16.50 -1.55
C GLN A 41 -1.78 17.02 -0.20
N ILE A 42 -0.82 17.96 -0.22
CA ILE A 42 -0.32 18.57 1.01
C ILE A 42 -1.07 19.89 1.24
N ASN A 43 -1.98 19.88 2.21
CA ASN A 43 -2.50 21.13 2.74
C ASN A 43 -1.41 21.74 3.63
N GLU A 44 -0.89 22.90 3.22
CA GLU A 44 0.18 23.60 3.92
C GLU A 44 -0.26 24.05 5.32
N ALA A 45 -0.05 23.17 6.29
CA ALA A 45 0.03 23.49 7.70
C ALA A 45 0.95 22.47 8.39
N VAL A 46 2.26 22.60 8.19
CA VAL A 46 3.35 22.40 9.17
C VAL A 46 4.72 22.38 8.44
N PRO A 47 5.79 23.04 8.97
CA PRO A 47 7.10 23.15 8.33
C PRO A 47 7.89 21.82 8.30
N PRO A 48 9.01 21.75 7.55
CA PRO A 48 9.57 20.50 7.06
C PRO A 48 10.38 19.78 8.14
N LEU A 49 10.19 18.46 8.27
CA LEU A 49 11.21 17.60 8.85
C LEU A 49 12.00 16.94 7.71
N GLN A 50 13.27 17.31 7.71
CA GLN A 50 14.33 16.95 6.78
C GLN A 50 14.50 15.41 6.72
N GLN A 51 14.69 14.87 5.51
CA GLN A 51 15.45 13.62 5.33
C GLN A 51 16.86 13.88 5.91
N GLU A 52 17.55 12.96 6.58
CA GLU A 52 18.18 11.73 6.07
C GLU A 52 18.35 10.68 7.22
N PRO A 53 19.24 9.67 7.14
CA PRO A 53 18.94 8.29 6.81
C PRO A 53 19.23 7.30 7.98
N ASP A 54 18.91 6.02 7.74
CA ASP A 54 19.46 4.86 8.46
C ASP A 54 18.86 4.50 9.84
N GLN A 55 18.51 3.21 9.94
CA GLN A 55 18.37 2.37 11.15
C GLN A 55 16.96 2.15 11.72
N ALA A 56 16.38 1.06 11.24
CA ALA A 56 15.95 -0.10 12.04
C ALA A 56 15.06 0.10 13.28
N GLN A 57 14.03 -0.76 13.32
CA GLN A 57 13.26 -1.23 14.47
C GLN A 57 12.10 -0.34 14.95
N GLY A 58 10.89 -0.76 14.52
CA GLY A 58 9.99 -1.45 15.44
C GLY A 58 9.01 -0.59 16.22
N GLU A 59 7.73 -0.78 15.87
CA GLU A 59 6.54 -0.85 16.74
C GLU A 59 6.33 0.33 17.74
N LYS A 60 5.19 0.99 17.93
CA LYS A 60 3.77 0.61 18.06
C LYS A 60 3.06 1.97 18.19
N GLU A 61 1.89 2.19 17.60
CA GLU A 61 0.74 2.70 18.37
C GLU A 61 -0.53 2.59 17.51
N GLU A 62 -1.33 1.61 17.89
CA GLU A 62 -2.74 1.50 17.55
C GLU A 62 -3.48 2.79 17.91
N ASN A 63 -4.36 3.26 17.03
CA ASN A 63 -5.69 3.76 17.39
C ASN A 63 -6.56 3.85 16.12
N ASN A 64 -7.27 2.76 15.84
CA ASN A 64 -8.47 2.76 15.00
C ASN A 64 -9.50 3.73 15.59
N LEU A 65 -10.08 4.65 14.80
CA LEU A 65 -11.55 4.85 14.82
C LEU A 65 -12.11 5.77 13.70
N PHE A 66 -12.80 5.13 12.75
CA PHE A 66 -14.00 5.57 12.01
C PHE A 66 -13.91 6.60 10.87
N GLY A 67 -14.32 6.15 9.68
CA GLY A 67 -14.83 7.05 8.65
C GLY A 67 -15.13 6.43 7.28
N VAL A 68 -16.23 5.68 7.19
CA VAL A 68 -16.99 5.34 5.97
C VAL A 68 -16.65 4.03 5.26
N VAL A 69 -17.36 3.00 5.74
CA VAL A 69 -18.00 1.90 5.00
C VAL A 69 -18.00 2.03 3.47
N GLU A 70 -17.23 1.19 2.80
CA GLU A 70 -17.64 0.65 1.50
C GLU A 70 -17.50 -0.85 1.59
N ASP A 71 -18.62 -1.51 1.31
CA ASP A 71 -18.85 -2.94 1.21
C ASP A 71 -17.86 -3.52 0.17
N LYS A 72 -16.61 -3.73 0.56
CA LYS A 72 -15.72 -4.67 -0.12
C LYS A 72 -15.91 -5.97 0.61
N GLU A 73 -16.67 -6.86 0.01
CA GLU A 73 -16.55 -8.29 0.28
C GLU A 73 -15.05 -8.58 0.53
N GLU A 74 -14.71 -9.16 1.67
CA GLU A 74 -13.38 -9.73 1.95
C GLU A 74 -13.15 -10.92 1.00
N THR A 75 -13.21 -10.69 -0.31
CA THR A 75 -12.83 -11.67 -1.31
C THR A 75 -11.33 -11.83 -1.14
N LEU A 76 -10.95 -12.85 -0.38
CA LEU A 76 -9.58 -13.32 -0.31
C LEU A 76 -9.03 -13.38 -1.75
N PRO A 77 -7.81 -12.86 -2.00
CA PRO A 77 -7.23 -12.90 -3.33
C PRO A 77 -7.04 -14.35 -3.75
N THR A 78 -7.33 -14.69 -4.99
CA THR A 78 -7.14 -16.07 -5.46
C THR A 78 -5.67 -16.51 -5.33
N VAL A 79 -5.41 -17.82 -5.32
CA VAL A 79 -4.03 -18.35 -5.23
C VAL A 79 -3.12 -17.74 -6.30
N GLU A 80 -3.65 -17.53 -7.52
CA GLU A 80 -2.90 -16.86 -8.59
C GLU A 80 -2.52 -15.43 -8.23
N GLU A 81 -3.46 -14.64 -7.70
CA GLU A 81 -3.16 -13.27 -7.24
C GLU A 81 -2.19 -13.26 -6.06
N PHE A 82 -2.34 -14.19 -5.11
CA PHE A 82 -1.42 -14.35 -3.99
C PHE A 82 0.03 -14.65 -4.44
N THR A 83 0.20 -15.43 -5.50
CA THR A 83 1.55 -15.73 -6.04
C THR A 83 2.24 -14.51 -6.65
N VAL A 84 1.45 -13.54 -7.13
CA VAL A 84 1.95 -12.30 -7.74
C VAL A 84 2.26 -11.23 -6.70
N LEU A 85 1.69 -11.33 -5.49
CA LEU A 85 1.97 -10.43 -4.36
C LEU A 85 3.44 -10.48 -3.91
N GLN A 86 3.91 -9.37 -3.34
CA GLN A 86 5.26 -9.32 -2.78
C GLN A 86 5.37 -10.21 -1.53
N ALA A 87 6.60 -10.63 -1.22
CA ALA A 87 6.86 -11.51 -0.09
C ALA A 87 6.43 -10.94 1.28
N ASN A 88 6.30 -9.62 1.41
CA ASN A 88 5.77 -8.99 2.63
C ASN A 88 4.24 -9.09 2.66
N GLU A 89 3.57 -8.73 1.57
CA GLU A 89 2.10 -8.84 1.44
C GLU A 89 1.62 -10.29 1.62
N GLN A 90 2.35 -11.25 1.05
CA GLN A 90 2.08 -12.68 1.25
C GLN A 90 2.15 -13.10 2.72
N LYS A 91 3.06 -12.50 3.51
CA LYS A 91 3.20 -12.79 4.93
C LYS A 91 2.09 -12.14 5.72
N GLU A 92 1.81 -10.86 5.46
CA GLU A 92 0.75 -10.12 6.14
C GLU A 92 -0.63 -10.75 5.93
N LEU A 93 -0.91 -11.24 4.72
CA LEU A 93 -2.15 -11.94 4.43
C LEU A 93 -2.24 -13.29 5.14
N LEU A 94 -1.15 -14.08 5.16
CA LEU A 94 -1.11 -15.33 5.91
C LEU A 94 -1.25 -15.09 7.42
N GLU A 95 -0.60 -14.05 7.96
CA GLU A 95 -0.70 -13.66 9.36
C GLU A 95 -2.12 -13.16 9.71
N SER A 96 -2.78 -12.47 8.77
CA SER A 96 -4.19 -12.05 8.91
C SER A 96 -5.14 -13.25 8.93
N LEU A 97 -4.79 -14.33 8.24
CA LEU A 97 -5.49 -15.62 8.24
C LEU A 97 -5.08 -16.52 9.42
N GLU A 98 -4.33 -15.99 10.39
CA GLU A 98 -3.79 -16.72 11.54
C GLU A 98 -2.84 -17.89 11.16
N ILE A 99 -2.29 -17.87 9.93
CA ILE A 99 -1.32 -18.83 9.43
C ILE A 99 0.09 -18.27 9.61
N LYS A 100 0.98 -19.09 10.18
CA LYS A 100 2.40 -18.72 10.28
C LYS A 100 3.06 -18.78 8.91
N PRO A 101 3.58 -17.67 8.36
CA PRO A 101 4.12 -17.66 7.02
C PRO A 101 5.40 -18.49 6.90
N GLY A 102 5.47 -19.27 5.83
CA GLY A 102 6.65 -20.04 5.46
C GLY A 102 7.87 -19.16 5.15
N THR A 103 9.06 -19.70 5.43
CA THR A 103 10.35 -19.04 5.16
C THR A 103 10.58 -18.78 3.66
N ASN A 104 10.02 -19.63 2.79
CA ASN A 104 10.14 -19.54 1.33
C ASN A 104 8.80 -19.19 0.68
N ALA A 105 8.86 -18.62 -0.53
CA ALA A 105 7.67 -18.23 -1.29
C ALA A 105 6.77 -19.43 -1.63
N GLU A 106 7.38 -20.54 -2.07
CA GLU A 106 6.64 -21.78 -2.36
C GLU A 106 5.85 -22.28 -1.14
N THR A 107 6.46 -22.25 0.04
CA THR A 107 5.78 -22.65 1.29
C THR A 107 4.60 -21.74 1.64
N ARG A 108 4.72 -20.42 1.40
CA ARG A 108 3.61 -19.48 1.63
C ARG A 108 2.45 -19.70 0.66
N ILE A 109 2.76 -19.96 -0.61
CA ILE A 109 1.76 -20.24 -1.65
C ILE A 109 1.03 -21.55 -1.33
N GLU A 110 1.76 -22.59 -0.91
CA GLU A 110 1.18 -23.87 -0.51
C GLU A 110 0.27 -23.73 0.72
N GLN A 111 0.69 -22.98 1.75
CA GLN A 111 -0.13 -22.66 2.92
C GLN A 111 -1.42 -21.94 2.55
N TYR A 112 -1.33 -20.97 1.64
CA TYR A 112 -2.47 -20.20 1.19
C TYR A 112 -3.45 -21.04 0.35
N LYS A 113 -2.90 -21.92 -0.50
CA LYS A 113 -3.66 -22.86 -1.32
C LYS A 113 -4.41 -23.89 -0.47
N GLU A 114 -3.80 -24.39 0.61
CA GLU A 114 -4.43 -25.31 1.56
C GLU A 114 -5.66 -24.69 2.24
N LEU A 115 -5.62 -23.39 2.56
CA LEU A 115 -6.78 -22.67 3.11
C LEU A 115 -7.95 -22.62 2.12
N TYR A 116 -7.69 -22.30 0.85
CA TYR A 116 -8.73 -22.33 -0.20
C TYR A 116 -9.34 -23.71 -0.40
N GLU A 117 -8.52 -24.76 -0.36
CA GLU A 117 -9.02 -26.14 -0.47
C GLU A 117 -9.86 -26.55 0.74
N GLN A 118 -9.57 -26.01 1.93
CA GLN A 118 -10.35 -26.27 3.14
C GLN A 118 -11.67 -25.49 3.19
N GLU A 119 -11.73 -24.29 2.61
CA GLU A 119 -12.98 -23.50 2.53
C GLU A 119 -13.98 -24.08 1.52
N ASP A 120 -13.50 -24.70 0.43
CA ASP A 120 -14.37 -25.36 -0.57
C ASP A 120 -15.03 -26.65 -0.03
N GLU A 121 -14.43 -27.32 0.97
CA GLU A 121 -14.98 -28.55 1.58
C GLU A 121 -16.09 -28.27 2.63
N ASN A 122 -16.34 -27.01 2.98
CA ASN A 122 -17.32 -26.62 4.01
C ASN A 122 -18.64 -26.04 3.46
N VAL A 123 -18.94 -26.30 2.17
CA VAL A 123 -20.19 -25.92 1.47
C VAL A 123 -21.11 -27.13 1.26
#